data_AF-A0A1M3MZ68-F1
#
_entry.id   AF-A0A1M3MZ68-F1
#
_cell.length_a   1.000
_cell.length_b   1.000
_cell.length_c   1.000
_cell.angle_alpha   90.00
_cell.angle_beta   90.00
_cell.angle_gamma   90.00
#
_symmetry.space_group_name_H-M   'P 1'
#
loop_
_entity.id
_entity.type
_entity.pdbx_description
1 polymer ?
#
loop_
_entity_poly.entity_id
_entity_poly.type
_entity_poly.pdbx_seq_one_letter_code
_entity_poly.pdbx_strand_id
1 'polypeptide(L)'
;MASLPPSPGPPANYRILIALVWLVVQATLVITANRRTDGAFGFRMFNESSTVELSLHRELETEDGRRLRVRVDDGVWSARASDGTHHRLTWYDRVPMPYWVFDREMHASYGAATQLARLQAALDDLAAHVSPSDDLETRRFVLDVTVRRNGREPVVHHLVSPERTGLPAPAHAPAPHAPQGRGVP
;
A
#
# COMPACT_ATOMS: atom_id res chain seq x y z
N MET A 1 33.40 59.68 24.74
CA MET A 1 32.69 58.42 24.44
C MET A 1 33.74 57.31 24.39
N ALA A 2 33.77 56.42 25.39
CA ALA A 2 34.70 55.29 25.42
C ALA A 2 34.08 54.09 24.70
N SER A 3 34.78 53.55 23.70
CA SER A 3 34.39 52.32 22.99
C SER A 3 34.61 51.09 23.87
N LEU A 4 33.58 50.26 24.03
CA LEU A 4 33.69 48.99 24.74
C LEU A 4 34.73 48.07 24.09
N PRO A 5 35.52 47.31 24.87
CA PRO A 5 36.47 46.35 24.31
C PRO A 5 35.74 45.24 23.55
N PRO A 6 36.33 44.69 22.47
CA PRO A 6 35.72 43.61 21.73
C PRO A 6 35.54 42.39 22.63
N SER A 7 34.34 41.79 22.57
CA SER A 7 34.03 40.59 23.33
C SER A 7 34.96 39.44 22.88
N PRO A 8 35.54 38.66 23.79
CA PRO A 8 36.36 37.51 23.41
C PRO A 8 35.49 36.53 22.61
N GLY A 9 35.92 36.24 21.38
CA GLY A 9 35.26 35.25 20.53
C GLY A 9 35.22 33.86 21.21
N PRO A 10 34.30 32.97 20.82
CA PRO A 10 34.19 31.66 21.43
C PRO A 10 35.53 30.91 21.34
N PRO A 11 35.92 30.15 22.39
CA PRO A 11 37.20 29.47 22.45
C PRO A 11 37.36 28.50 21.28
N ALA A 12 38.58 28.34 20.74
CA ALA A 12 38.86 27.49 19.58
C ALA A 12 38.28 26.06 19.69
N ASN A 13 38.15 25.55 20.92
CA ASN A 13 37.62 24.23 21.25
C ASN A 13 36.12 24.06 20.90
N TYR A 14 35.35 25.14 20.84
CA TYR A 14 33.94 25.09 20.44
C TYR A 14 33.77 24.68 18.97
N ARG A 15 34.66 25.16 18.09
CA ARG A 15 34.63 24.79 16.66
C ARG A 15 34.91 23.31 16.47
N ILE A 16 35.86 22.77 17.25
CA ILE A 16 36.21 21.35 17.27
C ILE A 16 35.03 20.51 17.78
N LEU A 17 34.39 20.95 18.87
CA LEU A 17 33.23 20.25 19.43
C LEU A 17 32.05 20.22 18.44
N ILE A 18 31.75 21.34 17.78
CA ILE A 18 30.72 21.37 16.72
C ILE A 18 31.09 20.43 15.57
N ALA A 19 32.34 20.46 15.11
CA ALA A 19 32.77 19.60 14.01
C ALA A 19 32.61 18.12 14.38
N LEU A 20 32.99 17.73 15.61
CA LEU A 20 32.81 16.37 16.12
C LEU A 20 31.34 15.97 16.21
N VAL A 21 30.48 16.82 16.78
CA VAL A 21 29.04 16.56 16.87
C VAL A 21 28.46 16.40 15.46
N TRP A 22 28.83 17.28 14.53
CA TRP A 22 28.38 17.21 13.15
C TRP A 22 28.78 15.91 12.46
N LEU A 23 30.06 15.49 12.60
CA LEU A 23 30.55 14.24 12.04
C LEU A 23 29.86 13.01 12.65
N VAL A 24 29.61 13.01 13.96
CA VAL A 24 28.89 11.92 14.63
C VAL A 24 27.44 11.84 14.14
N VAL A 25 26.76 12.98 13.99
CA VAL A 25 25.41 13.04 13.43
C VAL A 25 25.40 12.50 11.99
N GLN A 26 26.32 12.96 11.14
CA GLN A 26 26.45 12.48 9.76
C GLN A 26 26.74 10.98 9.69
N ALA A 27 27.70 10.48 10.48
CA ALA A 27 28.02 9.06 10.55
C ALA A 27 26.82 8.23 11.02
N THR A 28 26.06 8.72 12.00
CA THR A 28 24.85 8.06 12.49
C THR A 28 23.78 8.01 11.40
N LEU A 29 23.58 9.09 10.63
CA LEU A 29 22.65 9.12 9.50
C LEU A 29 23.05 8.10 8.43
N VAL A 30 24.33 8.02 8.06
CA VAL A 30 24.83 7.07 7.06
C VAL A 30 24.73 5.62 7.54
N ILE A 31 25.14 5.33 8.78
CA ILE A 31 25.08 3.97 9.35
C ILE A 31 23.63 3.49 9.47
N THR A 32 22.71 4.38 9.82
CA THR A 32 21.28 4.04 9.93
C THR A 32 20.55 4.05 8.58
N ALA A 33 21.17 4.55 7.50
CA ALA A 33 20.55 4.67 6.18
C ALA A 33 19.99 3.35 5.66
N ASN A 34 20.76 2.26 5.75
CA ASN A 34 20.33 0.93 5.27
C ASN A 34 19.19 0.32 6.08
N ARG A 35 18.92 0.81 7.29
CA ARG A 35 17.76 0.38 8.09
C ARG A 35 16.49 1.16 7.75
N ARG A 36 16.59 2.29 7.06
CA ARG A 36 15.44 3.09 6.66
C ARG A 36 14.92 2.59 5.32
N THR A 37 13.62 2.46 5.22
CA THR A 37 12.94 1.94 4.02
C THR A 37 13.18 2.80 2.79
N ASP A 38 13.46 4.09 2.94
CA ASP A 38 13.79 5.04 1.86
C ASP A 38 15.27 5.03 1.45
N GLY A 39 16.16 4.44 2.25
CA GLY A 39 17.60 4.44 2.01
C GLY A 39 18.24 5.84 2.04
N ALA A 40 17.60 6.83 2.68
CA ALA A 40 18.12 8.19 2.75
C ALA A 40 19.51 8.21 3.41
N PHE A 41 20.44 8.97 2.83
CA PHE A 41 21.87 9.06 3.23
C PHE A 41 22.72 7.82 2.94
N GLY A 42 22.18 6.81 2.24
CA GLY A 42 22.95 5.65 1.77
C GLY A 42 23.61 5.90 0.41
N PHE A 43 24.86 5.45 0.24
CA PHE A 43 25.49 5.40 -1.08
C PHE A 43 24.82 4.32 -1.93
N ARG A 44 24.09 4.70 -2.99
CA ARG A 44 23.62 3.76 -4.03
C ARG A 44 24.53 3.91 -5.24
N MET A 45 25.40 2.92 -5.44
CA MET A 45 26.40 2.91 -6.53
C MET A 45 25.75 2.85 -7.92
N PHE A 46 24.49 2.38 -8.01
CA PHE A 46 23.62 2.49 -9.18
C PHE A 46 22.19 2.63 -8.68
N ASN A 47 21.35 3.42 -9.35
CA ASN A 47 19.90 3.32 -9.13
C ASN A 47 19.51 1.89 -9.54
N GLU A 48 19.20 1.04 -8.56
CA GLU A 48 18.61 -0.27 -8.81
C GLU A 48 17.32 -0.02 -9.61
N SER A 49 17.38 -0.17 -10.94
CA SER A 49 16.19 -0.09 -11.77
C SER A 49 15.34 -1.29 -11.41
N SER A 50 14.33 -1.04 -10.59
CA SER A 50 13.31 -2.02 -10.27
C SER A 50 12.00 -1.51 -10.85
N THR A 51 11.19 -2.43 -11.35
CA THR A 51 9.80 -2.16 -11.71
C THR A 51 8.88 -2.94 -10.78
N VAL A 52 7.68 -2.41 -10.61
CA VAL A 52 6.60 -3.07 -9.87
C VAL A 52 5.36 -3.16 -10.76
N GLU A 53 4.64 -4.26 -10.61
CA GLU A 53 3.34 -4.49 -11.23
C GLU A 53 2.37 -4.91 -10.13
N LEU A 54 1.15 -4.33 -10.15
CA LEU A 54 0.16 -4.49 -9.09
C LEU A 54 -1.05 -5.27 -9.59
N SER A 55 -1.50 -6.26 -8.82
CA SER A 55 -2.78 -6.93 -9.05
C SER A 55 -3.60 -6.98 -7.77
N LEU A 56 -4.78 -6.35 -7.80
CA LEU A 56 -5.68 -6.28 -6.65
C LEU A 56 -6.66 -7.46 -6.66
N HIS A 57 -6.95 -7.98 -5.48
CA HIS A 57 -7.91 -9.05 -5.26
C HIS A 57 -8.75 -8.79 -4.01
N ARG A 58 -9.95 -9.34 -4.02
CA ARG A 58 -10.86 -9.39 -2.88
C ARG A 58 -10.98 -10.82 -2.41
N GLU A 59 -10.86 -11.05 -1.12
CA GLU A 59 -11.33 -12.29 -0.50
C GLU A 59 -12.79 -12.12 -0.12
N LEU A 60 -13.64 -12.94 -0.74
CA LEU A 60 -15.06 -13.07 -0.44
C LEU A 60 -15.26 -14.34 0.37
N GLU A 61 -16.29 -14.37 1.19
CA GLU A 61 -16.74 -15.60 1.83
C GLU A 61 -17.98 -16.12 1.10
N THR A 62 -17.89 -17.37 0.65
CA THR A 62 -19.02 -18.07 0.01
C THR A 62 -19.96 -18.66 1.05
N GLU A 63 -21.16 -19.05 0.64
CA GLU A 63 -22.17 -19.66 1.52
C GLU A 63 -21.65 -20.91 2.25
N ASP A 64 -20.77 -21.68 1.61
CA ASP A 64 -20.13 -22.88 2.19
C ASP A 64 -19.01 -22.54 3.20
N GLY A 65 -18.83 -21.26 3.55
CA GLY A 65 -17.76 -20.77 4.41
C GLY A 65 -16.37 -20.79 3.76
N ARG A 66 -16.28 -21.10 2.45
CA ARG A 66 -15.00 -21.07 1.72
C ARG A 66 -14.63 -19.65 1.36
N ARG A 67 -13.35 -19.31 1.50
CA ARG A 67 -12.79 -18.04 1.01
C ARG A 67 -12.50 -18.13 -0.49
N LEU A 68 -13.14 -17.27 -1.27
CA LEU A 68 -12.93 -17.12 -2.70
C LEU A 68 -12.13 -15.84 -2.96
N ARG A 69 -10.99 -15.97 -3.65
CA ARG A 69 -10.21 -14.83 -4.11
C ARG A 69 -10.67 -14.40 -5.49
N VAL A 70 -11.21 -13.20 -5.61
CA VAL A 70 -11.71 -12.60 -6.85
C VAL A 70 -10.78 -11.47 -7.27
N ARG A 71 -10.28 -11.50 -8.52
CA ARG A 71 -9.46 -10.43 -9.09
C ARG A 71 -10.28 -9.15 -9.27
N VAL A 72 -9.65 -8.01 -9.06
CA VAL A 72 -10.20 -6.68 -9.32
C VAL A 72 -9.39 -6.04 -10.42
N ASP A 73 -10.00 -5.88 -11.58
CA ASP A 73 -9.37 -5.28 -12.75
C ASP A 73 -9.40 -3.74 -12.65
N ASP A 74 -8.31 -3.09 -13.04
CA ASP A 74 -8.16 -1.63 -13.01
C ASP A 74 -8.47 -0.98 -11.64
N GLY A 75 -8.41 -1.73 -10.53
CA GLY A 75 -8.71 -1.21 -9.20
C GLY A 75 -10.16 -0.84 -8.95
N VAL A 76 -11.09 -1.28 -9.80
CA VAL A 76 -12.52 -0.97 -9.72
C VAL A 76 -13.32 -2.26 -9.53
N TRP A 77 -14.23 -2.27 -8.56
CA TRP A 77 -15.10 -3.43 -8.33
C TRP A 77 -16.54 -3.02 -8.06
N SER A 78 -17.43 -4.00 -8.21
CA SER A 78 -18.81 -3.88 -7.76
C SER A 78 -19.01 -4.81 -6.55
N ALA A 79 -19.67 -4.30 -5.52
CA ALA A 79 -20.03 -5.08 -4.34
C ALA A 79 -21.46 -4.74 -3.92
N ARG A 80 -22.14 -5.69 -3.30
CA ARG A 80 -23.47 -5.45 -2.76
C ARG A 80 -23.43 -4.57 -1.52
N ALA A 81 -24.25 -3.53 -1.55
CA ALA A 81 -24.48 -2.61 -0.45
C ALA A 81 -25.66 -3.07 0.44
N SER A 82 -25.82 -2.42 1.59
CA SER A 82 -26.87 -2.73 2.57
C SER A 82 -28.29 -2.44 2.09
N ASP A 83 -28.45 -1.64 1.04
CA ASP A 83 -29.74 -1.38 0.39
C ASP A 83 -30.13 -2.47 -0.62
N GLY A 84 -29.29 -3.49 -0.81
CA GLY A 84 -29.49 -4.57 -1.77
C GLY A 84 -29.07 -4.24 -3.19
N THR A 85 -28.56 -3.03 -3.46
CA THR A 85 -28.01 -2.65 -4.77
C THR A 85 -26.51 -2.99 -4.85
N HIS A 86 -25.96 -2.99 -6.07
CA HIS A 86 -24.51 -3.11 -6.26
C HIS A 86 -23.90 -1.72 -6.39
N HIS A 87 -23.05 -1.35 -5.44
CA HIS A 87 -22.26 -0.12 -5.50
C HIS A 87 -20.97 -0.37 -6.28
N ARG A 88 -20.64 0.57 -7.16
CA ARG A 88 -19.35 0.61 -7.83
C ARG A 88 -18.37 1.34 -6.93
N LEU A 89 -17.30 0.65 -6.55
CA LEU A 89 -16.24 1.14 -5.67
C LEU A 89 -14.92 1.14 -6.41
N THR A 90 -14.00 1.99 -5.96
CA THR A 90 -12.69 2.12 -6.58
C THR A 90 -11.60 2.36 -5.55
N TRP A 91 -10.44 1.75 -5.79
CA TRP A 91 -9.20 2.00 -5.05
C TRP A 91 -8.84 3.50 -5.09
N TYR A 92 -9.18 4.15 -6.20
CA TYR A 92 -8.80 5.52 -6.50
C TYR A 92 -9.53 6.58 -5.67
N ASP A 93 -10.61 6.22 -4.97
CA ASP A 93 -11.28 7.12 -4.02
C ASP A 93 -10.38 7.41 -2.81
N ARG A 94 -9.45 6.50 -2.51
CA ARG A 94 -8.51 6.61 -1.38
C ARG A 94 -7.10 6.94 -1.84
N VAL A 95 -6.72 6.44 -3.01
CA VAL A 95 -5.34 6.51 -3.50
C VAL A 95 -5.31 7.23 -4.84
N PRO A 96 -4.91 8.51 -4.88
CA PRO A 96 -5.03 9.33 -6.08
C PRO A 96 -4.22 8.78 -7.28
N MET A 97 -4.81 8.87 -8.47
CA MET A 97 -4.07 8.72 -9.72
C MET A 97 -3.06 9.87 -9.93
N PRO A 98 -1.95 9.64 -10.65
CA PRO A 98 -1.53 8.41 -11.33
C PRO A 98 -0.54 7.56 -10.50
N TYR A 99 -0.55 7.70 -9.17
CA TYR A 99 0.53 7.18 -8.32
C TYR A 99 0.67 5.65 -8.39
N TRP A 100 -0.45 4.93 -8.55
CA TRP A 100 -0.49 3.47 -8.63
C TRP A 100 -1.49 3.02 -9.67
N VAL A 101 -1.02 2.36 -10.72
CA VAL A 101 -1.87 1.82 -11.80
C VAL A 101 -1.81 0.30 -11.74
N PHE A 102 -2.97 -0.34 -11.77
CA PHE A 102 -3.06 -1.80 -11.77
C PHE A 102 -2.72 -2.37 -13.14
N ASP A 103 -2.18 -3.60 -13.14
CA ASP A 103 -1.89 -4.38 -14.35
C ASP A 103 -0.94 -3.70 -15.33
N ARG A 104 -0.11 -2.77 -14.82
CA ARG A 104 0.92 -2.06 -15.57
C ARG A 104 2.22 -2.03 -14.78
N GLU A 105 3.33 -2.12 -15.51
CA GLU A 105 4.65 -1.95 -14.94
C GLU A 105 4.94 -0.47 -14.64
N MET A 106 5.46 -0.19 -13.45
CA MET A 106 5.84 1.13 -12.98
C MET A 106 7.24 1.11 -12.39
N HIS A 107 8.00 2.20 -12.55
CA HIS A 107 9.33 2.30 -11.95
C HIS A 107 9.25 2.44 -10.43
N ALA A 108 10.11 1.69 -9.73
CA ALA A 108 10.32 1.81 -8.31
C ALA A 108 11.31 2.93 -7.97
N SER A 109 10.98 4.18 -8.29
CA SER A 109 11.89 5.33 -8.21
C SER A 109 12.51 5.56 -6.83
N TYR A 110 11.84 5.13 -5.76
CA TYR A 110 12.32 5.23 -4.38
C TYR A 110 12.93 3.92 -3.85
N GLY A 111 12.91 2.85 -4.67
CA GLY A 111 13.30 1.49 -4.31
C GLY A 111 12.08 0.62 -3.98
N ALA A 112 12.21 -0.69 -4.26
CA ALA A 112 11.12 -1.64 -4.09
C ALA A 112 10.61 -1.73 -2.63
N ALA A 113 11.50 -1.66 -1.65
CA ALA A 113 11.14 -1.74 -0.23
C ALA A 113 10.26 -0.56 0.22
N THR A 114 10.58 0.68 -0.19
CA THR A 114 9.75 1.85 0.09
C THR A 114 8.39 1.72 -0.55
N GLN A 115 8.34 1.24 -1.80
CA GLN A 115 7.08 1.07 -2.52
C GLN A 115 6.19 0.02 -1.85
N LEU A 116 6.74 -1.14 -1.47
CA LEU A 116 6.00 -2.18 -0.74
C LEU A 116 5.40 -1.63 0.56
N ALA A 117 6.18 -0.87 1.34
CA ALA A 117 5.68 -0.27 2.59
C ALA A 117 4.54 0.74 2.35
N ARG A 118 4.65 1.58 1.31
CA ARG A 118 3.58 2.52 0.93
C ARG A 118 2.33 1.81 0.43
N LEU A 119 2.49 0.73 -0.34
CA LEU A 119 1.39 -0.08 -0.85
C LEU A 119 0.66 -0.82 0.27
N GLN A 120 1.38 -1.33 1.28
CA GLN A 120 0.76 -1.91 2.46
C GLN A 120 -0.08 -0.86 3.20
N ALA A 121 0.47 0.33 3.46
CA ALA A 121 -0.26 1.40 4.13
C ALA A 121 -1.52 1.84 3.34
N ALA A 122 -1.43 1.87 2.00
CA ALA A 122 -2.56 2.18 1.14
C ALA A 122 -3.64 1.08 1.18
N LEU A 123 -3.23 -0.19 1.20
CA LEU A 123 -4.13 -1.34 1.31
C LEU A 123 -4.86 -1.35 2.67
N ASP A 124 -4.14 -1.03 3.74
CA ASP A 124 -4.70 -0.91 5.08
C ASP A 124 -5.70 0.26 5.17
N ASP A 125 -5.35 1.42 4.59
CA ASP A 125 -6.24 2.59 4.51
C ASP A 125 -7.53 2.28 3.73
N LEU A 126 -7.41 1.57 2.60
CA LEU A 126 -8.58 1.15 1.83
C LEU A 126 -9.50 0.27 2.68
N ALA A 127 -8.96 -0.78 3.31
CA ALA A 127 -9.75 -1.69 4.14
C ALA A 127 -10.47 -0.99 5.30
N ALA A 128 -9.83 0.04 5.88
CA ALA A 128 -10.40 0.83 6.97
C ALA A 128 -11.51 1.80 6.53
N HIS A 129 -11.53 2.22 5.27
CA HIS A 129 -12.42 3.28 4.79
C HIS A 129 -13.49 2.83 3.79
N VAL A 130 -13.42 1.61 3.26
CA VAL A 130 -14.57 1.03 2.54
C VAL A 130 -15.67 0.73 3.55
N SER A 131 -16.72 1.55 3.53
CA SER A 131 -17.84 1.44 4.46
C SER A 131 -18.46 0.05 4.40
N PRO A 132 -18.79 -0.58 5.54
CA PRO A 132 -19.57 -1.82 5.57
C PRO A 132 -20.91 -1.68 4.85
N SER A 133 -21.51 -0.48 4.80
CA SER A 133 -22.77 -0.25 4.07
C SER A 133 -22.64 -0.35 2.55
N ASP A 134 -21.44 -0.08 2.00
CA ASP A 134 -21.22 -0.03 0.55
C ASP A 134 -20.66 -1.34 -0.01
N ASP A 135 -19.99 -2.13 0.83
CA ASP A 135 -19.43 -3.43 0.46
C ASP A 135 -19.63 -4.43 1.59
N LEU A 136 -20.68 -5.24 1.48
CA LEU A 136 -21.01 -6.33 2.39
C LEU A 136 -20.32 -7.67 2.05
N GLU A 137 -19.61 -7.75 0.94
CA GLU A 137 -19.10 -9.01 0.39
C GLU A 137 -17.61 -9.23 0.71
N THR A 138 -16.83 -8.15 0.64
CA THR A 138 -15.38 -8.23 0.73
C THR A 138 -14.93 -8.36 2.18
N ARG A 139 -14.41 -9.53 2.55
CA ARG A 139 -13.83 -9.79 3.88
C ARG A 139 -12.43 -9.20 4.02
N ARG A 140 -11.65 -9.22 2.94
CA ARG A 140 -10.26 -8.77 2.96
C ARG A 140 -9.80 -8.35 1.57
N PHE A 141 -8.87 -7.41 1.50
CA PHE A 141 -8.17 -7.08 0.26
C PHE A 141 -6.78 -7.71 0.25
N VAL A 142 -6.37 -8.20 -0.92
CA VAL A 142 -5.05 -8.77 -1.16
C VAL A 142 -4.46 -8.09 -2.38
N LEU A 143 -3.23 -7.62 -2.25
CA LEU A 143 -2.50 -6.95 -3.30
C LEU A 143 -1.25 -7.76 -3.62
N ASP A 144 -1.20 -8.31 -4.83
CA ASP A 144 0.01 -8.95 -5.35
C ASP A 144 0.88 -7.89 -6.00
N VAL A 145 2.11 -7.77 -5.51
CA VAL A 145 3.10 -6.84 -6.02
C VAL A 145 4.25 -7.64 -6.63
N THR A 146 4.29 -7.69 -7.95
CA THR A 146 5.40 -8.32 -8.67
C THR A 146 6.54 -7.32 -8.79
N VAL A 147 7.64 -7.58 -8.09
CA VAL A 147 8.86 -6.76 -8.12
C VAL A 147 9.84 -7.40 -9.09
N ARG A 148 10.22 -6.67 -10.13
CA ARG A 148 11.29 -7.07 -11.07
C ARG A 148 12.52 -6.21 -10.81
N ARG A 149 13.67 -6.86 -10.64
CA ARG A 149 14.98 -6.20 -10.48
C ARG A 149 15.86 -6.62 -11.66
N ASN A 150 16.61 -5.69 -12.22
CA ASN A 150 17.51 -5.99 -13.35
C ASN A 150 18.38 -7.23 -13.08
N GLY A 151 18.32 -8.20 -14.00
CA GLY A 151 19.11 -9.44 -13.94
C GLY A 151 18.71 -10.44 -12.86
N ARG A 152 17.54 -10.29 -12.24
CA ARG A 152 16.98 -11.23 -11.25
C ARG A 152 15.60 -11.70 -11.67
N GLU A 153 15.20 -12.86 -11.16
CA GLU A 153 13.83 -13.34 -11.34
C GLU A 153 12.82 -12.41 -10.64
N PRO A 154 11.62 -12.24 -11.23
CA PRO A 154 10.52 -11.53 -10.58
C PRO A 154 10.16 -12.16 -9.24
N VAL A 155 9.97 -11.34 -8.21
CA VAL A 155 9.51 -11.78 -6.89
C VAL A 155 8.12 -11.23 -6.65
N VAL A 156 7.16 -12.10 -6.36
CA VAL A 156 5.80 -11.70 -6.01
C VAL A 156 5.71 -11.53 -4.50
N HIS A 157 5.28 -10.34 -4.07
CA HIS A 157 4.97 -10.04 -2.68
C HIS A 157 3.46 -10.01 -2.50
N HIS A 158 2.95 -10.80 -1.55
CA HIS A 158 1.54 -10.84 -1.20
C HIS A 158 1.29 -9.90 -0.02
N LEU A 159 0.74 -8.72 -0.30
CA LEU A 159 0.32 -7.77 0.72
C LEU A 159 -1.14 -8.04 1.07
N VAL A 160 -1.45 -8.03 2.36
CA VAL A 160 -2.75 -8.48 2.87
C VAL A 160 -3.28 -7.44 3.83
N SER A 161 -4.52 -6.98 3.61
CA SER A 161 -5.15 -6.02 4.52
C SER A 161 -5.59 -6.68 5.83
N PRO A 162 -5.87 -5.91 6.88
CA PRO A 162 -6.70 -6.37 7.98
C PRO A 162 -8.04 -6.94 7.48
N GLU A 163 -8.58 -7.91 8.22
CA GLU A 163 -9.91 -8.44 7.94
C GLU A 163 -10.98 -7.40 8.30
N ARG A 164 -11.95 -7.20 7.41
CA ARG A 164 -13.09 -6.31 7.62
C ARG A 164 -14.08 -7.01 8.55
N THR A 165 -14.19 -6.52 9.78
CA THR A 165 -15.10 -7.04 10.81
C THR A 165 -16.47 -6.36 10.75
N GLY A 166 -17.51 -7.02 11.28
CA GLY A 166 -18.87 -6.47 11.35
C GLY A 166 -19.72 -6.63 10.08
N LEU A 167 -19.20 -7.37 9.09
CA LEU A 167 -19.92 -7.72 7.88
C LEU A 167 -20.92 -8.86 8.14
N PRO A 168 -22.15 -8.81 7.59
CA PRO A 168 -23.15 -9.86 7.78
C PRO A 168 -22.67 -11.21 7.24
N ALA A 169 -23.30 -12.30 7.68
CA ALA A 169 -23.07 -13.63 7.10
C ALA A 169 -23.31 -13.61 5.58
N PRO A 170 -22.61 -14.45 4.78
CA PRO A 170 -22.85 -14.53 3.35
C PRO A 170 -24.35 -14.75 3.10
N ALA A 171 -24.93 -13.96 2.20
CA ALA A 171 -26.36 -14.06 1.96
C ALA A 171 -26.66 -15.32 1.15
N HIS A 172 -27.75 -15.98 1.53
CA HIS A 172 -28.34 -17.08 0.78
C HIS A 172 -28.72 -16.58 -0.63
N ALA A 173 -28.08 -17.13 -1.67
CA ALA A 173 -28.53 -16.90 -3.02
C ALA A 173 -29.98 -17.40 -3.14
N PRO A 174 -30.90 -16.64 -3.77
CA PRO A 174 -32.19 -17.20 -4.12
C PRO A 174 -31.94 -18.41 -5.04
N ALA A 175 -32.54 -19.55 -4.67
CA ALA A 175 -32.46 -20.79 -5.44
C ALA A 175 -32.69 -20.50 -6.94
N PRO A 176 -31.95 -21.15 -7.86
CA PRO A 176 -32.19 -20.97 -9.29
C PRO A 176 -33.67 -21.24 -9.55
N HIS A 177 -34.37 -20.25 -10.12
CA HIS A 177 -35.78 -20.36 -10.47
C HIS A 177 -35.98 -21.66 -11.24
N ALA A 178 -36.69 -22.61 -10.63
CA ALA A 178 -37.16 -23.80 -11.32
C ALA A 178 -37.91 -23.33 -12.58
N PRO A 179 -37.62 -23.89 -13.77
CA PRO A 179 -38.33 -23.51 -14.97
C PRO A 179 -39.82 -23.76 -14.73
N GLN A 180 -40.61 -22.68 -14.72
CA GLN A 180 -42.06 -22.80 -14.72
C GLN A 180 -42.45 -23.54 -15.98
N GLY A 181 -42.78 -24.82 -15.81
CA GLY A 181 -43.36 -25.67 -16.84
C GLY A 181 -44.61 -25.00 -17.36
N ARG A 182 -44.51 -24.47 -18.58
CA ARG A 182 -45.57 -23.85 -19.34
C ARG A 182 -46.67 -24.90 -19.52
N GLY A 183 -47.77 -24.76 -18.79
CA GLY A 183 -49.01 -25.44 -19.11
C GLY A 183 -49.41 -25.05 -20.54
N VAL A 184 -49.68 -26.05 -21.37
CA VAL A 184 -50.27 -25.90 -22.70
C VAL A 184 -51.62 -26.63 -22.63
N PRO A 185 -52.70 -26.01 -23.15
CA PRO A 185 -54.10 -26.39 -22.93
C PRO A 185 -54.51 -27.75 -23.47
#